data_AF-A0A524M4N9-F1
#
_entry.id   AF-A0A524M4N9-F1
#
_cell.length_a   1.000
_cell.length_b   1.000
_cell.length_c   1.000
_cell.angle_alpha   90.00
_cell.angle_beta   90.00
_cell.angle_gamma   90.00
#
_symmetry.space_group_name_H-M   'P 1'
#
loop_
_entity.id
_entity.type
_entity.pdbx_description
1 polymer ?
#
loop_
_entity_poly.entity_id
_entity_poly.type
_entity_poly.pdbx_seq_one_letter_code
_entity_poly.pdbx_strand_id
1 'polypeptide(L)' 'MSDIQSMIRNDIEVDDGIHIKALGIEAFKKGILPRKSYLRLVGIANTPHDRTRAEQIAQHHCGDAYTIIDDIKVNTEK' A
#
# COMPACT_ATOMS: atom_id res chain seq x y z
N MET A 1 -13.58 -0.58 8.02
CA MET A 1 -12.42 -0.31 7.14
C MET A 1 -12.36 1.19 6.94
N SER A 2 -11.19 1.80 7.02
CA SER A 2 -11.04 3.24 6.71
C SER A 2 -11.29 3.43 5.21
N ASP A 3 -12.05 4.46 4.80
CA ASP A 3 -12.43 4.70 3.41
C ASP A 3 -11.21 4.68 2.47
N ILE A 4 -10.09 5.24 2.94
CA ILE A 4 -8.84 5.30 2.18
C ILE A 4 -8.22 3.92 1.89
N GLN A 5 -8.36 2.95 2.81
CA GLN A 5 -7.84 1.60 2.59
C GLN A 5 -8.62 0.90 1.48
N SER A 6 -9.94 1.10 1.46
CA SER A 6 -10.82 0.55 0.43
C SER A 6 -10.54 1.17 -0.94
N MET A 7 -10.33 2.49 -0.99
CA MET A 7 -9.97 3.20 -2.24
C MET A 7 -8.64 2.72 -2.80
N ILE A 8 -7.58 2.65 -1.99
CA ILE A 8 -6.25 2.19 -2.43
C ILE A 8 -6.32 0.73 -2.88
N ARG A 9 -7.04 -0.14 -2.14
CA ARG A 9 -7.21 -1.53 -2.54
C ARG A 9 -7.91 -1.63 -3.90
N ASN A 10 -9.01 -0.92 -4.07
CA ASN A 10 -9.77 -0.95 -5.31
C ASN A 10 -8.94 -0.49 -6.50
N ASP A 11 -8.18 0.60 -6.36
CA ASP A 11 -7.34 1.10 -7.46
C ASP A 11 -6.20 0.12 -7.81
N ILE A 12 -5.63 -0.56 -6.82
CA ILE A 12 -4.63 -1.60 -7.05
C ILE A 12 -5.25 -2.84 -7.72
N GLU A 13 -6.47 -3.23 -7.33
CA GLU A 13 -7.17 -4.38 -7.89
C GLU A 13 -7.71 -4.13 -9.32
N VAL A 14 -8.04 -2.88 -9.65
CA VAL A 14 -8.54 -2.49 -10.98
C VAL A 14 -7.40 -2.17 -11.95
N ASP A 15 -6.19 -1.86 -11.46
CA ASP A 15 -5.02 -1.71 -12.32
C ASP A 15 -4.52 -3.09 -12.80
N ASP A 16 -4.90 -3.46 -14.04
CA ASP A 16 -4.45 -4.68 -14.73
C ASP A 16 -2.91 -4.81 -14.84
N GLY A 17 -2.18 -3.72 -14.58
CA GLY A 17 -0.72 -3.70 -14.54
C GLY A 17 -0.10 -4.06 -13.19
N ILE A 18 -0.90 -4.33 -12.14
CA ILE A 18 -0.40 -4.61 -10.79
C ILE A 18 -0.82 -6.01 -10.34
N HIS A 19 0.17 -6.89 -10.19
CA HIS A 19 -0.07 -8.26 -9.74
C HIS A 19 0.53 -8.48 -8.36
N ILE A 20 -0.27 -8.25 -7.32
CA ILE A 20 0.13 -8.46 -5.92
C ILE A 20 -0.74 -9.54 -5.29
N LYS A 21 -0.10 -10.62 -4.83
CA LYS A 21 -0.76 -11.67 -4.05
C LYS A 21 -0.89 -11.23 -2.60
N ALA A 22 -2.06 -11.53 -2.01
CA ALA A 22 -2.37 -11.29 -0.59
C ALA A 22 -2.13 -9.82 -0.15
N LEU A 23 -2.66 -8.86 -0.91
CA LEU A 23 -2.54 -7.44 -0.59
C LEU A 23 -3.27 -7.08 0.72
N GLY A 24 -2.48 -6.71 1.73
CA GLY A 24 -2.89 -6.12 2.99
C GLY A 24 -2.60 -4.61 3.01
N ILE A 25 -3.58 -3.82 3.45
CA ILE A 25 -3.42 -2.37 3.63
C ILE A 25 -3.83 -2.05 5.07
N GLU A 26 -2.87 -1.58 5.87
CA GLU A 26 -3.06 -1.33 7.30
C GLU A 26 -2.83 0.16 7.62
N ALA A 27 -3.91 0.87 7.95
CA ALA A 27 -3.82 2.22 8.47
C ALA A 27 -3.70 2.17 10.01
N PHE A 28 -2.65 2.79 10.57
CA PHE A 28 -2.46 2.87 12.01
C PHE A 28 -1.84 4.20 12.43
N LYS A 29 -1.93 4.50 13.73
CA LYS A 29 -1.34 5.70 14.33
C LYS A 29 -0.28 5.28 15.33
N LYS A 30 0.94 5.81 15.21
CA LYS A 30 2.05 5.48 16.11
C LYS A 30 2.20 6.59 17.16
N GLY A 31 2.12 6.22 18.45
CA GLY A 31 2.33 7.11 19.59
C GLY A 31 1.05 7.63 20.27
N ILE A 32 1.25 8.25 21.44
CA ILE A 32 0.17 8.71 22.35
C ILE A 32 -0.48 10.02 21.86
N LEU A 33 0.29 10.87 21.16
CA LEU A 33 -0.20 12.01 20.38
C LEU A 33 0.22 11.84 18.91
N PRO A 34 -0.57 11.14 18.07
CA PRO A 34 -0.19 10.87 16.70
C PRO A 34 -0.29 12.14 15.86
N ARG A 35 0.86 12.76 15.56
CA ARG A 35 0.98 13.91 14.64
C ARG A 35 0.83 13.50 13.18
N LYS A 36 1.04 12.22 12.85
CA LYS A 36 0.90 11.64 11.51
C LYS A 36 0.28 10.26 11.58
N SER A 37 -0.54 9.94 10.59
CA SER A 37 -1.05 8.58 10.37
C SER A 37 -0.03 7.78 9.56
N TYR A 38 -0.03 6.46 9.69
CA TYR A 38 0.82 5.56 8.93
C TYR A 38 -0.07 4.63 8.12
N LEU A 39 0.37 4.32 6.90
CA LEU A 39 -0.25 3.32 6.05
C LEU A 39 0.80 2.30 5.68
N ARG A 40 0.63 1.06 6.10
CA ARG A 40 1.50 -0.05 5.72
C ARG A 40 0.86 -0.84 4.59
N LEU A 41 1.63 -1.05 3.54
CA LEU A 41 1.31 -1.96 2.44
C LEU A 41 2.05 -3.27 2.67
N VAL A 42 1.33 -4.39 2.68
CA VAL A 42 1.87 -5.73 2.84
C VAL A 42 1.39 -6.58 1.67
N GLY A 43 2.24 -7.41 1.11
CA GLY A 43 1.84 -8.31 0.04
C GLY A 43 3.05 -8.94 -0.63
N ILE A 44 2.78 -9.72 -1.68
CA ILE A 44 3.81 -10.34 -2.51
C ILE A 44 3.57 -9.90 -3.96
N ALA A 45 4.37 -8.96 -4.44
CA ALA A 45 4.42 -8.51 -5.81
C ALA A 45 5.13 -9.52 -6.70
N ASN A 46 4.66 -9.73 -7.93
CA ASN A 46 5.35 -10.58 -8.90
C ASN A 46 6.61 -9.90 -9.46
N THR A 47 6.59 -8.59 -9.61
CA THR A 47 7.70 -7.80 -10.12
C THR A 47 8.03 -6.60 -9.23
N PRO A 48 9.26 -6.05 -9.29
CA PRO A 48 9.58 -4.79 -8.62
C PRO A 48 8.70 -3.62 -9.09
N HIS A 49 8.24 -3.66 -10.34
CA HIS A 49 7.37 -2.65 -10.92
C HIS A 49 5.98 -2.64 -10.26
N ASP A 50 5.39 -3.81 -9.99
CA ASP A 50 4.10 -3.92 -9.28
C ASP A 50 4.18 -3.28 -7.89
N ARG A 51 5.29 -3.54 -7.17
CA ARG A 51 5.57 -2.96 -5.85
C ARG A 51 5.61 -1.42 -5.92
N THR A 52 6.40 -0.87 -6.86
CA THR A 52 6.53 0.58 -7.01
C THR A 52 5.20 1.24 -7.39
N ARG A 53 4.40 0.62 -8.27
CA ARG A 53 3.08 1.15 -8.61
C ARG A 53 2.12 1.18 -7.42
N ALA A 54 2.05 0.09 -6.64
CA ALA A 54 1.19 0.05 -5.46
C ALA A 54 1.57 1.13 -4.44
N GLU A 55 2.88 1.38 -4.26
CA GLU A 55 3.35 2.49 -3.43
C GLU A 55 2.90 3.86 -3.98
N GLN A 56 3.01 4.08 -5.29
CA GLN A 56 2.58 5.33 -5.93
C GLN A 56 1.08 5.59 -5.78
N ILE A 57 0.25 4.55 -5.95
CA ILE A 57 -1.21 4.66 -5.75
C ILE A 57 -1.49 5.04 -4.29
N ALA A 58 -0.84 4.36 -3.33
CA ALA A 58 -1.02 4.68 -1.93
C ALA A 58 -0.59 6.12 -1.60
N GLN A 59 0.55 6.58 -2.13
CA GLN A 59 1.01 7.96 -1.97
C GLN A 59 0.03 8.97 -2.58
N HIS A 60 -0.53 8.67 -3.75
CA HIS A 60 -1.51 9.54 -4.43
C HIS A 60 -2.76 9.78 -3.57
N HIS A 61 -3.32 8.71 -2.98
CA HIS A 61 -4.50 8.81 -2.13
C HIS A 61 -4.20 9.41 -0.76
N CYS A 62 -3.05 9.10 -0.17
CA CYS A 62 -2.71 9.52 1.18
C CYS A 62 -2.12 10.92 1.28
N GLY A 63 -1.44 11.40 0.25
CA GLY A 63 -0.69 12.67 0.28
C GLY A 63 0.22 12.80 1.51
N ASP A 64 0.31 14.01 2.06
CA ASP A 64 1.13 14.31 3.25
C ASP A 64 0.49 13.84 4.58
N ALA A 65 -0.76 13.38 4.55
CA ALA A 65 -1.50 13.00 5.75
C ALA A 65 -1.03 11.66 6.33
N TYR A 66 -0.45 10.79 5.49
CA TYR A 66 0.09 9.51 5.93
C TYR A 66 1.57 9.36 5.56
N THR A 67 2.29 8.63 6.40
CA THR A 67 3.59 8.05 6.03
C THR A 67 3.37 6.64 5.52
N ILE A 68 3.73 6.39 4.26
CA ILE A 68 3.64 5.07 3.64
C ILE A 68 4.81 4.20 4.11
N ILE A 69 4.51 2.98 4.51
CA ILE A 69 5.48 1.92 4.84
C ILE A 69 5.27 0.81 3.82
N ASP A 70 6.28 0.57 3.00
CA ASP A 70 6.27 -0.46 1.98
C ASP A 70 6.93 -1.74 2.51
N ASP A 71 6.11 -2.69 2.93
CA ASP A 71 6.49 -4.05 3.35
C ASP A 71 6.09 -5.08 2.26
N ILE A 72 5.89 -4.65 1.00
CA ILE A 72 5.59 -5.56 -0.11
C ILE A 72 6.87 -6.29 -0.52
N LYS A 73 6.83 -7.63 -0.49
CA LYS A 73 7.93 -8.47 -0.95
C LYS A 73 7.80 -8.71 -2.44
N VAL A 74 8.92 -8.74 -3.16
CA VAL A 74 8.92 -9.16 -4.57
C VAL A 74 9.21 -10.65 -4.63
N ASN A 75 8.36 -11.41 -5.31
CA ASN A 75 8.59 -12.82 -5.56
C ASN A 75 9.79 -12.98 -6.50
N THR A 76 10.93 -13.40 -5.96
CA THR A 76 12.14 -13.64 -6.74
C THR A 76 12.20 -15.05 -7.34
N GLU A 77 11.14 -15.85 -7.20
CA GLU A 77 11.05 -17.16 -7.82
C GLU A 77 10.82 -17.02 -9.33
N LYS A 78 11.94 -17.08 -10.07
CA LYS A 78 11.99 -17.33 -11.51
C LYS A 78 11.65 -18.78 -11.82
#